data_AF-A0A2P8HWI9-F1
#
_entry.id   AF-A0A2P8HWI9-F1
#
_cell.length_a   1.000
_cell.length_b   1.000
_cell.length_c   1.000
_cell.angle_alpha   90.00
_cell.angle_beta   90.00
_cell.angle_gamma   90.00
#
_symmetry.space_group_name_H-M   'P 1'
#
loop_
_entity.id
_entity.type
_entity.pdbx_description
1 polymer ?
#
loop_
_entity_poly.entity_id
_entity_poly.type
_entity_poly.pdbx_seq_one_letter_code
_entity_poly.pdbx_strand_id
1 'polypeptide(L)'
;MYKTKEVADHFSVSARTVQSWIKRFNLNIQHNASGHYQFSDQDIQSIEAALHDEKTLRTEKPARNDHGLEHTDRLEEKLEYVLIRLAHVERLVESKADEVVTFQLLKHRHDIEDLKKAVQVLESEMTVSRTENNGLMTLELKG
;
A
#
# COMPACT_ATOMS: atom_id res chain seq x y z
N MET A 1 1.77 24.45 43.23
CA MET A 1 2.31 23.50 42.22
C MET A 1 1.51 22.21 42.30
N TYR A 2 1.00 21.74 41.17
CA TYR A 2 0.02 20.66 41.07
C TYR A 2 0.61 19.43 40.42
N LYS A 3 0.06 18.26 40.74
CA LYS A 3 0.38 16.97 40.10
C LYS A 3 -0.58 16.71 38.92
N THR A 4 -0.19 15.81 38.02
CA THR A 4 -1.04 15.44 36.85
C THR A 4 -2.45 15.00 37.23
N LYS A 5 -2.63 14.35 38.39
CA LYS A 5 -3.96 13.95 38.88
C LYS A 5 -4.82 15.15 39.31
N GLU A 6 -4.24 16.11 40.01
CA GLU A 6 -4.95 17.31 40.49
C GLU A 6 -5.35 18.21 39.31
N VAL A 7 -4.49 18.30 38.29
CA VAL A 7 -4.81 18.98 37.02
C VAL A 7 -5.91 18.23 36.26
N ALA A 8 -5.84 16.90 36.22
CA ALA A 8 -6.87 16.07 35.59
C ALA A 8 -8.25 16.24 36.26
N ASP A 9 -8.29 16.30 37.59
CA ASP A 9 -9.52 16.55 38.35
C ASP A 9 -10.05 17.97 38.09
N HIS A 10 -9.17 18.97 38.01
CA HIS A 10 -9.54 20.35 37.69
C HIS A 10 -10.22 20.49 36.32
N PHE A 11 -9.73 19.76 35.31
CA PHE A 11 -10.33 19.73 33.97
C PHE A 11 -11.39 18.64 33.80
N SER A 12 -11.71 17.86 34.85
CA SER A 12 -12.64 16.71 34.81
C SER A 12 -12.32 15.69 33.70
N VAL A 13 -11.03 15.42 33.49
CA VAL A 13 -10.52 14.49 32.47
C VAL A 13 -9.60 13.44 33.09
N SER A 14 -9.18 12.45 32.30
CA SER A 14 -8.18 11.48 32.77
C SER A 14 -6.76 12.07 32.79
N ALA A 15 -5.88 11.57 33.67
CA ALA A 15 -4.47 11.93 33.68
C ALA A 15 -3.75 11.66 32.33
N ARG A 16 -4.21 10.64 31.58
CA ARG A 16 -3.73 10.34 30.22
C ARG A 16 -4.10 11.44 29.23
N THR A 17 -5.27 12.06 29.40
CA THR A 17 -5.73 13.19 28.59
C THR A 17 -4.83 14.40 28.81
N VAL A 18 -4.51 14.71 30.07
CA VAL A 18 -3.58 15.80 30.41
C VAL A 18 -2.20 15.55 29.81
N GLN A 19 -1.67 14.33 29.90
CA GLN A 19 -0.40 13.95 29.27
C GLN A 19 -0.42 14.06 27.73
N SER A 20 -1.56 13.75 27.11
CA SER A 20 -1.76 13.90 25.67
C SER A 20 -1.70 15.37 25.25
N TRP A 21 -2.33 16.27 26.02
CA TRP A 21 -2.28 17.71 25.76
C TRP A 21 -0.88 18.29 25.83
N ILE A 22 -0.07 17.88 26.81
CA ILE A 22 1.33 18.31 26.93
C ILE A 22 2.11 17.99 25.65
N LYS A 23 1.94 16.78 25.11
CA LYS A 23 2.59 16.35 23.86
C LYS A 23 2.02 17.08 22.65
N ARG A 24 0.69 17.22 22.57
CA ARG A 24 -0.02 17.79 21.42
C ARG A 24 0.26 19.28 21.25
N PHE A 25 0.27 20.03 22.34
CA PHE A 25 0.53 21.46 22.36
C PHE A 25 2.00 21.80 22.61
N ASN A 26 2.86 20.77 22.70
CA ASN A 26 4.30 20.89 22.93
C ASN A 26 4.64 21.79 24.14
N LEU A 27 3.91 21.62 25.24
CA LEU A 27 4.07 22.43 26.45
C LEU A 27 5.27 21.95 27.26
N ASN A 28 6.14 22.88 27.65
CA ASN A 28 7.33 22.56 28.43
C ASN A 28 7.02 22.55 29.93
N ILE A 29 6.53 21.42 30.43
CA ILE A 29 6.18 21.23 31.84
C ILE A 29 7.39 20.72 32.63
N GLN A 30 7.62 21.32 33.80
CA GLN A 30 8.70 20.92 34.70
C GLN A 30 8.43 19.54 35.31
N HIS A 31 9.51 18.84 35.66
CA HIS A 31 9.45 17.57 36.38
C HIS A 31 10.05 17.74 37.77
N ASN A 32 9.47 17.07 38.77
CA ASN A 32 10.03 17.05 40.11
C ASN A 32 11.26 16.12 40.19
N ALA A 33 11.93 16.08 41.35
CA ALA A 33 13.10 15.24 41.60
C ALA A 33 12.85 13.71 41.41
N SER A 34 11.58 13.30 41.32
CA SER A 34 11.17 11.91 41.08
C SER A 34 10.71 11.64 39.65
N GLY A 35 10.80 12.63 38.74
CA GLY A 35 10.45 12.49 37.33
C GLY A 35 8.95 12.62 37.02
N HIS A 36 8.11 13.05 37.97
CA HIS A 36 6.69 13.32 37.73
C HIS A 36 6.46 14.77 37.29
N TYR A 37 5.48 14.99 36.40
CA TYR A 37 5.08 16.33 35.98
C TYR A 37 4.63 17.18 37.16
N GLN A 38 5.16 18.40 37.22
CA GLN A 38 4.86 19.42 38.21
C GLN A 38 4.36 20.67 37.49
N PHE A 39 3.08 20.98 37.67
CA PHE A 39 2.43 22.08 36.99
C PHE A 39 2.40 23.32 37.90
N SER A 40 2.77 24.46 37.36
CA SER A 40 2.52 25.77 37.94
C SER A 40 1.13 26.30 37.54
N ASP A 41 0.65 27.35 38.19
CA ASP A 41 -0.58 28.03 37.78
C ASP A 41 -0.46 28.58 36.33
N GLN A 42 0.75 28.99 35.92
CA GLN A 42 1.04 29.43 34.55
C GLN A 42 0.93 28.29 33.53
N ASP A 43 1.31 27.07 33.90
CA ASP A 43 1.17 25.90 33.04
C ASP A 43 -0.30 25.52 32.83
N ILE A 44 -1.11 25.60 33.89
CA ILE A 44 -2.56 25.37 33.83
C ILE A 44 -3.21 26.43 32.92
N GLN A 45 -2.81 27.69 33.07
CA GLN A 45 -3.29 28.77 32.21
C GLN A 45 -2.85 28.60 30.76
N SER A 46 -1.66 28.04 30.51
CA SER A 46 -1.18 27.72 29.16
C SER A 46 -1.98 26.58 28.53
N ILE A 47 -2.35 25.56 29.32
CA ILE A 47 -3.24 24.47 28.88
C ILE A 47 -4.63 25.03 28.56
N GLU A 48 -5.17 25.89 29.43
CA GLU A 48 -6.48 26.52 29.25
C GLU A 48 -6.48 27.45 28.03
N ALA A 49 -5.43 28.25 27.82
CA ALA A 49 -5.27 29.09 26.65
C ALA A 49 -5.16 28.26 25.36
N ALA A 50 -4.42 27.14 25.36
CA ALA A 50 -4.31 26.25 24.22
C ALA A 50 -5.64 25.54 23.90
N LEU A 51 -6.40 25.13 24.92
CA LEU A 51 -7.74 24.57 24.77
C LEU A 51 -8.75 25.61 24.29
N HIS A 52 -8.64 26.84 24.81
CA HIS A 52 -9.49 27.93 24.41
C HIS A 52 -9.18 28.33 22.97
N ASP A 53 -7.92 28.47 22.58
CA ASP A 53 -7.52 28.76 21.20
C ASP A 53 -8.02 27.67 20.23
N GLU A 54 -7.91 26.39 20.57
CA GLU A 54 -8.54 25.30 19.80
C GLU A 54 -10.06 25.48 19.67
N LYS A 55 -10.72 25.96 20.74
CA LYS A 55 -12.15 26.26 20.74
C LYS A 55 -12.47 27.57 20.00
N THR A 56 -11.55 28.52 19.95
CA THR A 56 -11.66 29.82 19.26
C THR A 56 -11.47 29.64 17.75
N LEU A 57 -10.51 28.82 17.31
CA LEU A 57 -10.43 28.35 15.91
C LEU A 57 -11.70 27.61 15.47
N ARG A 58 -12.43 27.00 16.41
CA ARG A 58 -13.75 26.37 16.16
C ARG A 58 -14.93 27.34 16.24
N THR A 59 -14.81 28.48 16.92
CA THR A 59 -15.92 29.43 17.17
C THR A 59 -15.78 30.77 16.43
N GLU A 60 -14.63 31.10 15.85
CA GLU A 60 -14.43 32.21 14.91
C GLU A 60 -14.87 31.87 13.48
N LYS A 61 -15.38 30.67 13.22
CA LYS A 61 -16.25 30.48 12.04
C LYS A 61 -17.59 31.14 12.35
N PRO A 62 -17.96 32.25 11.69
CA PRO A 62 -19.22 32.91 11.94
C PRO A 62 -20.34 31.94 11.60
N ALA A 63 -21.46 32.05 12.33
CA ALA A 63 -22.69 31.32 12.09
C ALA A 63 -23.04 31.31 10.58
N ARG A 64 -22.78 30.18 9.91
CA ARG A 64 -23.49 29.67 8.73
C ARG A 64 -22.95 28.29 8.35
N ASN A 65 -23.88 27.33 8.39
CA ASN A 65 -23.95 26.10 7.61
C ASN A 65 -23.14 24.89 8.12
N ASP A 66 -23.86 23.91 8.69
CA ASP A 66 -24.12 22.54 8.18
C ASP A 66 -23.09 21.79 7.28
N HIS A 67 -21.90 22.33 6.99
CA HIS A 67 -20.95 21.75 6.02
C HIS A 67 -19.91 20.80 6.66
N GLY A 68 -19.98 20.57 7.97
CA GLY A 68 -19.07 19.66 8.67
C GLY A 68 -19.34 18.19 8.36
N LEU A 69 -20.62 17.83 8.22
CA LEU A 69 -21.07 16.51 7.77
C LEU A 69 -20.85 16.35 6.26
N GLU A 70 -21.16 17.37 5.44
CA GLU A 70 -20.90 17.30 4.00
C GLU A 70 -19.41 17.14 3.64
N HIS A 71 -18.49 17.69 4.43
CA HIS A 71 -17.05 17.51 4.16
C HIS A 71 -16.54 16.12 4.51
N THR A 72 -17.10 15.46 5.54
CA THR A 72 -16.80 14.06 5.83
C THR A 72 -17.47 13.15 4.82
N ASP A 73 -18.73 13.40 4.45
CA ASP A 73 -19.46 12.61 3.45
C ASP A 73 -18.82 12.70 2.07
N ARG A 74 -18.40 13.91 1.66
CA ARG A 74 -17.70 14.12 0.39
C ARG A 74 -16.27 13.58 0.41
N LEU A 75 -15.68 13.36 1.59
CA LEU A 75 -14.39 12.68 1.72
C LEU A 75 -14.59 11.16 1.66
N GLU A 76 -15.64 10.63 2.27
CA GLU A 76 -16.06 9.23 2.19
C GLU A 76 -16.42 8.84 0.75
N GLU A 77 -17.18 9.66 0.04
CA GLU A 77 -17.53 9.45 -1.37
C GLU A 77 -16.27 9.41 -2.27
N LYS A 78 -15.31 10.30 -2.00
CA LYS A 78 -14.02 10.30 -2.72
C LYS A 78 -13.18 9.08 -2.38
N LEU A 79 -13.20 8.61 -1.14
CA LEU A 79 -12.50 7.39 -0.72
C LEU A 79 -13.11 6.16 -1.38
N GLU A 80 -14.44 6.06 -1.40
CA GLU A 80 -15.16 4.99 -2.08
C GLU A 80 -14.85 4.97 -3.58
N TYR A 81 -14.84 6.15 -4.23
CA TYR A 81 -14.42 6.27 -5.62
C TYR A 81 -12.97 5.79 -5.86
N VAL A 82 -12.04 6.13 -4.96
CA VAL A 82 -10.64 5.67 -5.05
C VAL A 82 -10.55 4.16 -4.86
N LEU A 83 -11.30 3.56 -3.92
CA LEU A 83 -11.33 2.12 -3.71
C LEU A 83 -11.89 1.37 -4.93
N ILE A 84 -12.98 1.87 -5.52
CA ILE A 84 -13.55 1.29 -6.74
C ILE A 84 -12.54 1.35 -7.89
N ARG A 85 -11.86 2.50 -8.05
CA ARG A 85 -10.82 2.65 -9.08
C ARG A 85 -9.62 1.75 -8.83
N LEU A 86 -9.18 1.60 -7.59
CA LEU A 86 -8.08 0.70 -7.22
C LEU A 86 -8.44 -0.75 -7.55
N ALA A 87 -9.63 -1.22 -7.15
CA ALA A 87 -10.11 -2.57 -7.45
C ALA A 87 -10.29 -2.82 -8.97
N HIS A 88 -10.58 -1.78 -9.75
CA HIS A 88 -10.62 -1.89 -11.22
C HIS A 88 -9.21 -2.00 -11.81
N VAL A 89 -8.26 -1.20 -11.33
CA VAL A 89 -6.86 -1.23 -11.76
C VAL A 89 -6.20 -2.56 -11.38
N GLU A 90 -6.44 -3.07 -10.17
CA GLU A 90 -5.96 -4.39 -9.73
C GLU A 90 -6.43 -5.49 -10.68
N ARG A 91 -7.73 -5.51 -11.04
CA ARG A 91 -8.27 -6.45 -12.02
C ARG A 91 -7.68 -6.30 -13.42
N LEU A 92 -7.39 -5.08 -13.87
CA LEU A 92 -6.72 -4.85 -15.15
C LEU A 92 -5.27 -5.31 -15.15
N VAL A 93 -4.55 -5.13 -14.04
CA VAL A 93 -3.18 -5.63 -13.87
C VAL A 93 -3.18 -7.16 -13.86
N GLU A 94 -4.12 -7.77 -13.15
CA GLU A 94 -4.32 -9.22 -13.11
C GLU A 94 -4.68 -9.77 -14.51
N SER A 95 -5.63 -9.15 -15.22
CA SER A 95 -5.99 -9.57 -16.58
C SER A 95 -4.85 -9.35 -17.58
N LYS A 96 -4.04 -8.30 -17.40
CA LYS A 96 -2.87 -8.06 -18.26
C LYS A 96 -1.78 -9.10 -18.02
N ALA A 97 -1.60 -9.54 -16.77
CA ALA A 97 -0.71 -10.65 -16.46
C ALA A 97 -1.16 -11.93 -17.15
N ASP A 98 -2.47 -12.23 -17.12
CA ASP A 98 -3.05 -13.40 -17.80
C ASP A 98 -2.91 -13.32 -19.34
N GLU A 99 -3.12 -12.14 -19.94
CA GLU A 99 -2.93 -11.94 -21.38
C GLU A 99 -1.47 -12.15 -21.81
N VAL A 100 -0.51 -11.62 -21.05
CA VAL A 100 0.91 -11.77 -21.35
C VAL A 100 1.33 -13.24 -21.22
N VAL A 101 0.87 -13.94 -20.18
CA VAL A 101 1.15 -15.37 -19.98
C VAL A 101 0.50 -16.21 -21.10
N THR A 102 -0.72 -15.90 -21.50
CA THR A 102 -1.41 -16.58 -22.61
C THR A 102 -0.64 -16.40 -23.92
N PHE A 103 -0.19 -15.17 -24.22
CA PHE A 103 0.62 -14.90 -25.40
C PHE A 103 1.96 -15.67 -25.35
N GLN A 104 2.64 -15.68 -24.21
CA GLN A 104 3.90 -16.43 -24.04
C GLN A 104 3.72 -17.93 -24.21
N LEU A 105 2.65 -18.51 -23.67
CA LEU A 105 2.32 -19.93 -23.84
C LEU A 105 2.04 -20.28 -25.31
N LEU A 106 1.26 -19.45 -26.01
CA LEU A 106 0.99 -19.63 -27.44
C LEU A 106 2.28 -19.53 -28.26
N LYS A 107 3.13 -18.56 -27.96
CA LYS A 107 4.44 -18.41 -28.60
C LYS A 107 5.32 -19.62 -28.36
N HIS A 108 5.45 -20.08 -27.11
CA HIS A 108 6.25 -21.27 -26.80
C HIS A 108 5.71 -22.51 -27.49
N ARG A 109 4.39 -22.69 -27.59
CA ARG A 109 3.79 -23.79 -28.35
C ARG A 109 4.18 -23.73 -29.82
N HIS A 110 4.11 -22.54 -30.42
CA HIS A 110 4.53 -22.32 -31.80
C HIS A 110 6.02 -22.63 -32.00
N ASP A 111 6.88 -22.13 -31.12
CA ASP A 111 8.32 -22.38 -31.15
C ASP A 111 8.63 -23.89 -31.04
N ILE A 112 7.91 -24.62 -30.17
CA ILE A 112 8.03 -26.09 -30.05
C ILE A 112 7.59 -26.80 -31.33
N GLU A 113 6.49 -26.35 -31.96
CA GLU A 113 6.02 -26.94 -33.22
C GLU A 113 7.03 -26.75 -34.35
N ASP A 114 7.69 -25.60 -34.42
CA ASP A 114 8.71 -25.32 -35.42
C ASP A 114 10.01 -26.10 -35.16
N LEU A 115 10.43 -26.20 -33.89
CA LEU A 115 11.54 -27.09 -33.51
C LEU A 115 11.25 -28.55 -33.87
N LYS A 116 10.01 -29.01 -33.64
CA LYS A 116 9.60 -30.37 -34.00
C LYS A 116 9.65 -30.62 -35.51
N LYS A 117 9.24 -29.64 -36.33
CA LYS A 117 9.38 -29.72 -37.79
C LYS A 117 10.85 -29.79 -38.20
N ALA A 118 11.70 -28.94 -37.62
CA ALA A 118 13.14 -28.95 -37.90
C ALA A 118 13.78 -30.31 -37.56
N VAL A 119 13.42 -30.89 -36.42
CA VAL A 119 13.86 -32.24 -36.04
C VAL A 119 13.37 -33.29 -37.03
N GLN A 120 12.10 -33.25 -37.46
CA GLN A 120 11.57 -34.19 -38.46
C GLN A 120 12.29 -34.08 -39.81
N VAL A 121 12.63 -32.87 -40.24
CA VAL A 121 13.41 -32.65 -41.47
C VAL A 121 14.78 -33.29 -41.32
N LEU A 122 15.50 -33.02 -40.23
CA LEU A 122 16.81 -33.61 -39.97
C LEU A 122 16.76 -35.15 -39.88
N GLU A 123 15.73 -35.71 -39.22
CA GLU A 123 15.50 -37.15 -39.18
C GLU A 123 15.28 -37.74 -40.58
N SER A 124 14.52 -37.05 -41.42
CA SER A 124 14.28 -37.48 -42.81
C SER A 124 15.56 -37.45 -43.65
N GLU A 125 16.37 -36.40 -43.55
CA GLU A 125 17.65 -36.30 -44.26
C GLU A 125 18.65 -37.38 -43.81
N MET A 126 18.65 -37.69 -42.51
CA MET A 126 19.50 -38.71 -41.93
C MET A 126 19.06 -40.13 -42.35
N THR A 127 17.76 -40.38 -42.47
CA THR A 127 17.27 -41.68 -42.99
C THR A 127 17.60 -41.86 -44.47
N VAL A 128 17.43 -40.82 -45.28
CA VAL A 128 17.82 -40.83 -46.71
C VAL A 128 19.31 -41.13 -46.86
N SER A 129 20.17 -40.37 -46.17
CA SER A 129 21.63 -40.58 -46.22
C SER A 129 22.03 -42.00 -45.79
N ARG A 130 21.36 -42.55 -44.78
CA ARG A 130 21.61 -43.92 -44.30
C ARG A 130 21.17 -44.98 -45.31
N THR A 131 20.06 -44.77 -46.00
CA THR A 131 19.58 -45.69 -47.04
C THR A 131 20.48 -45.67 -48.28
N GLU A 132 20.94 -44.50 -48.71
CA GLU A 132 21.88 -44.35 -49.82
C GLU A 132 23.20 -45.07 -49.52
N ASN A 133 23.73 -44.90 -48.31
CA ASN A 133 24.96 -45.56 -47.88
C ASN A 133 24.84 -47.09 -47.82
N ASN A 134 23.70 -47.62 -47.33
CA ASN A 134 23.44 -49.06 -47.35
C ASN A 134 23.30 -49.60 -48.78
N GLY A 135 22.66 -48.85 -49.68
CA GLY A 135 22.55 -49.23 -51.10
C GLY A 135 23.92 -49.35 -51.78
N LEU A 136 24.82 -48.40 -51.51
CA LEU A 136 26.20 -48.43 -52.00
C LEU A 136 26.99 -49.64 -51.47
N MET A 137 26.89 -49.98 -50.18
CA MET A 137 27.54 -51.19 -49.63
C MET A 137 27.02 -52.49 -50.26
N THR A 138 25.72 -52.57 -50.60
CA THR A 138 25.17 -53.78 -51.25
C THR A 138 25.61 -53.97 -52.70
N LEU A 139 26.02 -52.90 -53.38
CA LEU A 139 26.55 -52.95 -54.74
C LEU A 139 28.04 -53.35 -54.75
N GLU A 140 28.83 -52.89 -53.77
CA GLU A 140 30.24 -53.31 -53.63
C GLU A 140 30.40 -54.79 -53.26
N LEU A 141 29.41 -55.40 -52.58
CA LEU A 141 29.47 -56.83 -52.20
C LEU A 141 29.06 -57.80 -53.34
N LYS A 142 28.58 -57.28 -54.48
CA LYS A 142 28.12 -58.09 -55.64
C LYS A 142 29.01 -57.98 -56.88
N GLY A 143 30.06 -57.16 -56.86
CA GLY A 143 31.09 -57.06 -57.89
C GLY A 143 32.31 -57.90 -57.54
#